data_AF-A0A7S2CKI7-F1
#
_entry.id   AF-A0A7S2CKI7-F1
#
_cell.length_a   1.000
_cell.length_b   1.000
_cell.length_c   1.000
_cell.angle_alpha   90.00
_cell.angle_beta   90.00
_cell.angle_gamma   90.00
#
_symmetry.space_group_name_H-M   'P 1'
#
loop_
_entity.id
_entity.type
_entity.pdbx_description
1 polymer ?
#
loop_
_entity_poly.entity_id
_entity_poly.type
_entity_poly.pdbx_seq_one_letter_code
_entity_poly.pdbx_strand_id
1 'polypeptide(L)'
;EQINLDIRKRARASLNARGFTKYEAEKKMAEWDRAQKAKQERDARMQGCPKGYQAVDGDGQGGDQFGRANNIKRETVGLCMEDCEKFHNCLSFEWSPNTKVCNLNKVSEPFRKQNFMDFIYCQRLSKMANPRRQP
;
A
#
# COMPACT_ATOMS: atom_id res chain seq x y z
N GLU A 1 4.05 -5.50 -12.97
CA GLU A 1 3.69 -4.84 -14.23
C GLU A 1 4.83 -4.95 -15.26
N GLN A 2 4.51 -5.31 -16.51
CA GLN A 2 5.49 -5.59 -17.58
C GLN A 2 6.35 -4.36 -17.93
N ILE A 3 5.77 -3.16 -17.91
CA ILE A 3 6.45 -1.89 -18.22
C ILE A 3 7.65 -1.65 -17.30
N ASN A 4 7.50 -1.88 -16.00
CA ASN A 4 8.57 -1.71 -15.03
C ASN A 4 9.71 -2.73 -15.23
N LEU A 5 9.40 -3.95 -15.68
CA LEU A 5 10.40 -4.95 -16.02
C LEU A 5 11.22 -4.55 -17.25
N ASP A 6 10.57 -3.99 -18.27
CA ASP A 6 11.24 -3.58 -19.50
C ASP A 6 12.11 -2.33 -19.29
N ILE A 7 11.66 -1.37 -18.47
CA ILE A 7 12.47 -0.22 -18.03
C ILE A 7 13.73 -0.73 -17.32
N ARG A 8 13.59 -1.70 -16.41
CA ARG A 8 14.73 -2.27 -15.67
C ARG A 8 15.71 -3.00 -16.57
N LYS A 9 15.22 -3.77 -17.54
CA LYS A 9 16.07 -4.45 -18.53
C LYS A 9 16.87 -3.44 -19.36
N ARG A 10 16.23 -2.38 -19.85
CA ARG A 10 16.88 -1.30 -20.61
C ARG A 10 17.91 -0.56 -19.77
N ALA A 11 17.59 -0.24 -18.51
CA ALA A 11 18.53 0.39 -17.58
C ALA A 11 19.76 -0.47 -17.33
N ARG A 12 19.58 -1.78 -17.08
CA ARG A 12 20.71 -2.72 -16.90
C ARG A 12 21.58 -2.82 -18.15
N ALA A 13 20.96 -2.94 -19.33
CA ALA A 13 21.70 -2.98 -20.59
C ALA A 13 22.52 -1.69 -20.82
N SER A 14 21.95 -0.53 -20.50
CA SER A 14 22.66 0.76 -20.58
C SER A 14 23.86 0.82 -19.62
N LEU A 15 23.74 0.30 -18.41
CA LEU A 15 24.88 0.23 -17.48
C LEU A 15 25.99 -0.68 -18.01
N ASN A 16 25.64 -1.85 -18.53
CA ASN A 16 26.64 -2.75 -19.15
C ASN A 16 27.34 -2.08 -20.34
N ALA A 17 26.59 -1.40 -21.21
CA ALA A 17 27.15 -0.69 -22.37
C ALA A 17 28.08 0.48 -21.97
N ARG A 18 27.90 1.04 -20.78
CA ARG A 18 28.76 2.08 -20.19
C ARG A 18 30.00 1.51 -19.48
N GLY A 19 30.26 0.21 -19.59
CA GLY A 19 31.44 -0.44 -19.02
C GLY A 19 31.35 -0.76 -17.53
N PHE A 20 30.17 -0.65 -16.92
CA PHE A 20 30.00 -1.09 -15.54
C PHE A 20 30.11 -2.61 -15.43
N THR A 21 30.81 -3.09 -14.40
CA THR A 21 30.84 -4.52 -14.06
C THR A 21 29.43 -5.00 -13.67
N LYS A 22 29.23 -6.32 -13.70
CA LYS A 22 27.96 -6.93 -13.24
C LYS A 22 27.59 -6.48 -11.83
N TYR A 23 28.56 -6.44 -10.91
CA TYR A 23 28.35 -6.03 -9.53
C TYR A 23 27.94 -4.56 -9.41
N GLU A 24 28.63 -3.66 -10.10
CA GLU A 24 28.29 -2.23 -10.08
C GLU A 24 26.92 -1.96 -10.72
N ALA A 25 26.61 -2.65 -11.81
CA ALA A 25 25.31 -2.57 -12.45
C ALA A 25 24.19 -3.05 -11.50
N GLU A 26 24.40 -4.17 -10.80
CA GLU A 26 23.44 -4.68 -9.80
C GLU A 26 23.24 -3.70 -8.63
N LYS A 27 24.32 -3.11 -8.12
CA LYS A 27 24.24 -2.09 -7.07
C LYS A 27 23.45 -0.86 -7.53
N LYS A 28 23.72 -0.34 -8.73
CA LYS A 28 23.00 0.80 -9.31
C LYS A 28 21.52 0.48 -9.58
N MET A 29 21.22 -0.73 -10.03
CA MET A 29 19.83 -1.16 -10.22
C MET A 29 19.09 -1.27 -8.89
N ALA A 30 19.73 -1.79 -7.84
CA ALA A 30 19.13 -1.84 -6.50
C ALA A 30 18.92 -0.44 -5.90
N GLU A 31 19.83 0.50 -6.13
CA GLU A 31 19.65 1.91 -5.76
C GLU A 31 18.46 2.53 -6.49
N TRP A 32 18.34 2.30 -7.81
CA TRP A 32 17.21 2.76 -8.61
C TRP A 32 15.88 2.17 -8.08
N ASP A 33 15.85 0.89 -7.75
CA ASP A 33 14.65 0.25 -7.19
C ASP A 33 14.20 0.87 -5.88
N ARG A 34 15.15 1.10 -4.96
CA ARG A 34 14.86 1.75 -3.68
C ARG A 34 14.31 3.16 -3.91
N ALA A 35 14.89 3.91 -4.84
CA ALA A 35 14.42 5.23 -5.19
C ALA A 35 12.99 5.20 -5.79
N GLN A 36 12.68 4.23 -6.65
CA GLN A 36 11.32 4.08 -7.18
C GLN A 36 10.32 3.69 -6.09
N LYS A 37 10.67 2.76 -5.20
CA LYS A 37 9.79 2.38 -4.08
C LYS A 37 9.53 3.55 -3.13
N ALA A 38 10.57 4.32 -2.80
CA ALA A 38 10.44 5.51 -1.95
C ALA A 38 9.58 6.60 -2.63
N LYS A 39 9.73 6.79 -3.95
CA LYS A 39 8.86 7.67 -4.74
C LYS A 39 7.41 7.20 -4.65
N GLN A 40 7.15 5.92 -4.90
CA GLN A 40 5.81 5.35 -4.89
C GLN A 40 5.13 5.45 -3.51
N GLU A 41 5.88 5.22 -2.44
CA GLU A 41 5.39 5.44 -1.08
C GLU A 41 5.04 6.91 -0.82
N ARG A 42 5.94 7.84 -1.17
CA ARG A 42 5.69 9.27 -0.99
C ARG A 42 4.46 9.73 -1.78
N ASP A 43 4.36 9.32 -3.04
CA ASP A 43 3.24 9.71 -3.91
C ASP A 43 1.91 9.14 -3.37
N ALA A 44 1.92 7.91 -2.83
CA ALA A 44 0.76 7.32 -2.15
C ALA A 44 0.38 8.06 -0.85
N ARG A 45 1.36 8.45 -0.02
CA ARG A 45 1.11 9.25 1.19
C ARG A 45 0.54 10.64 0.85
N MET A 46 1.02 11.26 -0.23
CA MET A 46 0.47 12.53 -0.73
C MET A 46 -0.96 12.38 -1.27
N GLN A 47 -1.27 11.26 -1.94
CA GLN A 47 -2.63 10.96 -2.38
C GLN A 47 -3.58 10.76 -1.19
N GLY A 48 -3.08 10.15 -0.10
CA GLY A 48 -3.83 9.93 1.12
C GLY A 48 -4.90 8.85 0.98
N CYS A 49 -5.83 8.84 1.95
CA CYS A 49 -6.93 7.90 1.96
C CYS A 49 -8.10 8.37 1.10
N PRO A 50 -8.87 7.44 0.50
CA PRO A 50 -10.11 7.76 -0.21
C PRO A 50 -11.12 8.54 0.63
N LYS A 51 -12.06 9.21 -0.03
CA LYS A 51 -13.14 9.95 0.62
C LYS A 51 -13.89 9.07 1.63
N GLY A 52 -14.16 9.62 2.82
CA GLY A 52 -14.78 8.88 3.92
C GLY A 52 -13.78 8.19 4.85
N TYR A 53 -12.49 8.26 4.52
CA TYR A 53 -11.39 7.75 5.33
C TYR A 53 -10.34 8.83 5.57
N GLN A 54 -9.59 8.69 6.64
CA GLN A 54 -8.45 9.55 6.97
C GLN A 54 -7.21 8.69 7.20
N ALA A 55 -6.08 9.17 6.69
CA ALA A 55 -4.78 8.56 6.96
C ALA A 55 -4.35 8.88 8.39
N VAL A 56 -3.97 7.85 9.14
CA VAL A 56 -3.42 7.97 10.50
C VAL A 56 -2.12 7.19 10.57
N ASP A 57 -1.21 7.64 11.44
CA ASP A 57 0.02 6.89 11.68
C ASP A 57 -0.26 5.70 12.60
N GLY A 58 0.07 4.51 12.13
CA GLY A 58 -0.05 3.29 12.91
C GLY A 58 -0.09 2.01 12.10
N ASP A 59 -0.23 0.91 12.84
CA ASP A 59 -0.28 -0.46 12.33
C ASP A 59 -1.40 -1.23 13.02
N GLY A 60 -2.17 -1.97 12.23
CA GLY A 60 -3.24 -2.84 12.68
C GLY A 60 -2.73 -4.15 13.26
N GLN A 61 -3.49 -4.74 14.17
CA GLN A 61 -3.10 -6.03 14.75
C GLN A 61 -3.48 -7.18 13.80
N GLY A 62 -2.50 -8.01 13.46
CA GLY A 62 -2.74 -9.37 12.95
C GLY A 62 -3.08 -9.48 11.46
N GLY A 63 -2.84 -8.44 10.66
CA GLY A 63 -3.14 -8.47 9.22
C GLY A 63 -4.64 -8.44 8.92
N ASP A 64 -5.08 -9.12 7.86
CA ASP A 64 -6.50 -9.13 7.47
C ASP A 64 -7.40 -9.85 8.49
N GLN A 65 -8.34 -9.12 9.08
CA GLN A 65 -9.22 -9.62 10.15
C GLN A 65 -10.53 -10.25 9.64
N PHE A 66 -10.65 -10.43 8.33
CA PHE A 66 -11.85 -10.91 7.64
C PHE A 66 -11.66 -12.29 7.00
N GLY A 67 -10.53 -12.95 7.27
CA GLY A 67 -10.27 -14.31 6.80
C GLY A 67 -10.07 -14.40 5.28
N ARG A 68 -9.73 -13.29 4.62
CA ARG A 68 -9.55 -13.23 3.15
C ARG A 68 -8.20 -13.79 2.69
N ALA A 69 -7.52 -14.55 3.55
CA ALA A 69 -6.12 -14.94 3.45
C ALA A 69 -5.13 -13.75 3.58
N ASN A 70 -3.90 -14.08 3.99
CA ASN A 70 -2.83 -13.09 4.09
C ASN A 70 -2.43 -12.60 2.69
N ASN A 71 -2.10 -11.31 2.57
CA ASN A 71 -1.57 -10.68 1.35
C ASN A 71 -2.56 -10.46 0.19
N ILE A 72 -3.84 -10.18 0.45
CA ILE A 72 -4.78 -9.73 -0.59
C ILE A 72 -4.21 -8.52 -1.34
N LYS A 73 -4.16 -8.60 -2.68
CA LYS A 73 -3.55 -7.56 -3.52
C LYS A 73 -4.60 -6.62 -4.12
N ARG A 74 -4.35 -5.31 -4.01
CA ARG A 74 -5.12 -4.23 -4.62
C ARG A 74 -4.19 -3.18 -5.21
N GLU A 75 -4.38 -2.88 -6.49
CA GLU A 75 -3.50 -1.95 -7.22
C GLU A 75 -3.54 -0.52 -6.68
N THR A 76 -4.68 -0.13 -6.13
CA THR A 76 -4.91 1.19 -5.56
C THR A 76 -5.51 1.08 -4.15
N VAL A 77 -5.29 2.12 -3.35
CA VAL A 77 -5.90 2.30 -2.03
C VAL A 77 -7.44 2.31 -2.10
N GLY A 78 -8.01 2.83 -3.20
CA GLY A 78 -9.46 2.88 -3.44
C GLY A 78 -10.09 1.49 -3.55
N LEU A 79 -9.41 0.54 -4.19
CA LEU A 79 -9.92 -0.84 -4.26
C LEU A 79 -9.89 -1.55 -2.90
N CYS A 80 -8.99 -1.14 -1.99
CA CYS A 80 -8.98 -1.63 -0.61
C CYS A 80 -10.15 -1.05 0.21
N MET A 81 -10.46 0.24 0.00
CA MET A 81 -11.66 0.87 0.53
C MET A 81 -12.94 0.16 0.05
N GLU A 82 -13.07 -0.11 -1.26
CA GLU A 82 -14.22 -0.83 -1.81
C GLU A 82 -14.41 -2.22 -1.19
N ASP A 83 -13.32 -2.91 -0.87
CA ASP A 83 -13.40 -4.16 -0.12
C ASP A 83 -13.88 -3.95 1.32
N CYS A 84 -13.41 -2.90 2.00
CA CYS A 84 -13.86 -2.56 3.35
C CYS A 84 -15.35 -2.22 3.38
N GLU A 85 -15.86 -1.48 2.40
CA GLU A 85 -17.28 -1.10 2.30
C GLU A 85 -18.24 -2.29 2.11
N LYS A 86 -17.74 -3.45 1.65
CA LYS A 86 -18.55 -4.68 1.58
C LYS A 86 -18.86 -5.26 2.95
N PHE A 87 -18.10 -4.89 3.99
CA PHE A 87 -18.27 -5.39 5.35
C PHE A 87 -18.70 -4.25 6.28
N HIS A 88 -19.91 -4.33 6.83
CA HIS A 88 -20.45 -3.29 7.70
C HIS A 88 -19.59 -3.03 8.95
N ASN A 89 -18.88 -4.05 9.42
CA ASN A 89 -17.98 -4.02 10.58
C ASN A 89 -16.51 -3.79 10.22
N CYS A 90 -16.17 -3.52 8.96
CA CYS A 90 -14.85 -3.00 8.62
C CYS A 90 -14.81 -1.51 9.01
N LEU A 91 -13.85 -1.14 9.86
CA LEU A 91 -13.75 0.23 10.39
C LEU A 91 -12.48 0.94 9.92
N SER A 92 -11.52 0.18 9.38
CA SER A 92 -10.32 0.72 8.77
C SER A 92 -9.69 -0.34 7.87
N PHE A 93 -8.68 0.07 7.11
CA PHE A 93 -7.87 -0.85 6.32
C PHE A 93 -6.45 -0.32 6.19
N GLU A 94 -5.51 -1.20 5.86
CA GLU A 94 -4.12 -0.86 5.61
C GLU A 94 -3.74 -1.26 4.20
N TRP A 95 -3.06 -0.36 3.49
CA TRP A 95 -2.62 -0.61 2.13
C TRP A 95 -1.13 -0.27 1.95
N SER A 96 -0.36 -1.22 1.42
CA SER A 96 1.03 -1.02 1.06
C SER A 96 1.14 -0.65 -0.42
N PRO A 97 1.63 0.55 -0.78
CA PRO A 97 1.77 0.95 -2.16
C PRO A 97 2.79 0.09 -2.90
N ASN A 98 3.89 -0.34 -2.27
CA ASN A 98 4.93 -1.14 -2.95
C ASN A 98 4.57 -2.60 -3.11
N THR A 99 3.90 -3.20 -2.12
CA THR A 99 3.54 -4.62 -2.17
C THR A 99 2.13 -4.86 -2.66
N LYS A 100 1.29 -3.81 -2.74
CA LYS A 100 -0.14 -3.86 -3.05
C LYS A 100 -0.99 -4.62 -2.04
N VAL A 101 -0.42 -5.02 -0.89
CA VAL A 101 -1.18 -5.73 0.15
C VAL A 101 -2.25 -4.82 0.74
N CYS A 102 -3.44 -5.38 0.97
CA CYS A 102 -4.61 -4.76 1.57
C CYS A 102 -5.08 -5.63 2.75
N ASN A 103 -5.01 -5.10 3.96
CA ASN A 103 -5.51 -5.74 5.17
C ASN A 103 -6.75 -4.98 5.66
N LEU A 104 -7.87 -5.66 5.87
CA LEU A 104 -9.06 -5.04 6.47
C LEU A 104 -9.06 -5.22 7.98
N ASN A 105 -9.50 -4.19 8.70
CA ASN A 105 -9.49 -4.11 10.15
C ASN A 105 -10.90 -3.84 10.69
N LYS A 106 -11.30 -4.59 11.72
CA LYS A 106 -12.55 -4.43 12.46
C LYS A 106 -12.47 -3.32 13.51
N VAL A 107 -11.27 -2.80 13.76
CA VAL A 107 -11.00 -1.68 14.67
C VAL A 107 -10.80 -0.40 13.88
N SER A 108 -11.17 0.73 14.47
CA SER A 108 -11.02 2.05 13.84
C SER A 108 -9.61 2.59 14.03
N GLU A 109 -9.10 2.52 15.25
CA GLU A 109 -7.78 3.03 15.63
C GLU A 109 -6.70 1.95 15.46
N PRO A 110 -5.47 2.35 15.09
CA PRO A 110 -4.36 1.41 14.97
C PRO A 110 -3.93 0.86 16.34
N PHE A 111 -3.37 -0.35 16.35
CA PHE A 111 -2.85 -0.99 17.56
C PHE A 111 -1.50 -0.37 17.98
N ARG A 112 -0.66 0.00 17.01
CA ARG A 112 0.61 0.70 17.24
C ARG A 112 0.55 2.11 16.68
N LYS A 113 1.35 3.02 17.25
CA LYS A 113 1.47 4.42 16.78
C LYS A 113 2.39 4.61 15.57
N GLN A 114 3.09 3.55 15.16
CA GLN A 114 4.08 3.62 14.09
C GLN A 114 3.60 2.75 12.93
N ASN A 115 3.73 3.28 11.72
CA ASN A 115 3.44 2.54 10.49
C ASN A 115 4.33 1.29 10.40
N PHE A 116 3.77 0.18 9.95
CA PHE A 116 4.55 -1.00 9.60
C PHE A 116 5.01 -0.89 8.14
N MET A 117 6.32 -0.87 7.91
CA MET A 117 6.92 -0.69 6.58
C MET A 117 6.32 0.53 5.84
N ASP A 118 5.82 0.32 4.63
CA ASP A 118 5.22 1.34 3.77
C ASP A 118 3.68 1.34 3.82
N PHE A 119 3.07 0.60 4.76
CA PHE A 119 1.62 0.58 4.88
C PHE A 119 1.07 1.95 5.29
N ILE A 120 -0.06 2.29 4.69
CA ILE A 120 -0.87 3.46 5.00
C ILE A 120 -2.15 2.97 5.67
N TYR A 121 -2.36 3.39 6.92
CA TYR A 121 -3.55 3.06 7.70
C TYR A 121 -4.66 4.07 7.40
N CYS A 122 -5.77 3.59 6.82
CA CYS A 122 -6.94 4.39 6.49
C CYS A 122 -8.08 4.07 7.45
N GLN A 123 -8.33 5.00 8.37
CA GLN A 123 -9.42 4.93 9.33
C GLN A 123 -10.71 5.51 8.76
N ARG A 124 -11.84 4.83 8.94
CA ARG A 124 -13.15 5.35 8.53
C ARG A 124 -13.53 6.57 9.37
N LEU A 125 -13.96 7.63 8.70
CA LEU A 125 -14.53 8.80 9.37
C LEU A 125 -15.91 8.46 9.91
N SER A 126 -16.07 8.51 11.23
CA SER A 126 -17.29 8.12 11.98
C SER A 126 -18.60 8.80 11.53
N LYS A 127 -18.54 9.85 10.69
CA LYS A 127 -19.71 10.57 10.17
C LYS A 127 -20.28 10.08 8.83
N MET A 128 -19.77 8.97 8.28
CA MET A 128 -20.44 8.24 7.17
C MET A 128 -20.91 6.85 7.60
N ALA A 129 -21.38 6.70 8.84
CA ALA A 129 -22.28 5.60 9.18
C ALA A 129 -23.51 5.70 8.25
N ASN A 130 -23.53 4.83 7.25
CA ASN A 130 -24.57 4.66 6.24
C ASN A 130 -25.99 5.02 6.77
N PRO A 131 -26.74 5.94 6.13
CA PRO A 131 -28.12 6.24 6.51
C PRO A 131 -29.07 5.04 6.38
N ARG A 132 -28.64 3.93 5.76
CA ARG A 132 -29.39 2.67 5.70
C ARG A 132 -29.33 1.86 7.01
N ARG A 133 -29.37 2.55 8.15
CA ARG A 133 -29.84 1.95 9.39
C ARG A 133 -31.35 1.75 9.25
N GLN A 134 -31.76 0.54 8.93
CA GLN A 134 -33.09 0.06 9.30
C GLN A 134 -32.90 -1.14 10.24
N PRO A 135 -33.81 -1.29 11.23
CA PRO A 135 -33.72 -2.30 12.29
C PRO A 135 -33.69 -3.73 11.75
#